data_AF-A0A453P0U9-F1
#
_entry.id   AF-A0A453P0U9-F1
#
_cell.length_a   1.000
_cell.length_b   1.000
_cell.length_c   1.000
_cell.angle_alpha   90.00
_cell.angle_beta   90.00
_cell.angle_gamma   90.00
#
_symmetry.space_group_name_H-M   'P 1'
#
loop_
_entity.id
_entity.type
_entity.pdbx_description
1 polymer ?
#
loop_
_entity_poly.entity_id
_entity_poly.type
_entity_poly.pdbx_seq_one_letter_code
_entity_poly.pdbx_strand_id
1 'polypeptide(L)'
;AGFVQELLDRDPLLVFGEGEYGVTDMFYAAARGGNADLFRMLLDHAMSPRAVHAAARGGSVRMLKELIDGRSDVSAYLDIRGSTVLHAAAGRGQLEVCKGPFI
;
A
#
# COMPACT_ATOMS: atom_id res chain seq x y z
N ALA A 1 10.43 12.00 -12.44
CA ALA A 1 9.59 11.39 -11.39
C ALA A 1 8.17 11.97 -11.36
N GLY A 2 7.95 13.25 -11.63
CA GLY A 2 6.62 13.90 -11.50
C GLY A 2 5.47 13.22 -12.25
N PHE A 3 5.67 12.76 -13.48
CA PHE A 3 4.62 12.06 -14.23
C PHE A 3 4.21 10.72 -13.61
N VAL A 4 5.18 9.95 -13.09
CA VAL A 4 4.87 8.68 -12.40
C VAL A 4 4.13 8.96 -11.10
N GLN A 5 4.52 9.99 -10.35
CA GLN A 5 3.80 10.40 -9.15
C GLN A 5 2.34 10.75 -9.48
N GLU A 6 2.09 11.56 -10.51
CA GLU A 6 0.73 11.91 -10.91
C GLU A 6 -0.12 10.68 -11.27
N LEU A 7 0.49 9.69 -11.95
CA LEU A 7 -0.19 8.44 -12.27
C LEU A 7 -0.53 7.63 -11.00
N LEU A 8 0.42 7.52 -10.08
CA LEU A 8 0.22 6.78 -8.83
C LEU A 8 -0.76 7.46 -7.88
N ASP A 9 -0.83 8.79 -7.88
CA ASP A 9 -1.82 9.55 -7.12
C ASP A 9 -3.24 9.29 -7.65
N ARG A 10 -3.39 9.12 -8.97
CA ARG A 10 -4.69 8.81 -9.60
C ARG A 10 -5.08 7.34 -9.47
N ASP A 11 -4.11 6.44 -9.61
CA ASP A 11 -4.31 5.01 -9.50
C ASP A 11 -3.13 4.36 -8.77
N PRO A 12 -3.23 4.19 -7.45
CA PRO A 12 -2.21 3.56 -6.63
C PRO A 12 -1.97 2.09 -6.97
N LEU A 13 -2.92 1.41 -7.64
CA LEU A 13 -2.81 -0.01 -7.95
C LEU A 13 -1.91 -0.30 -9.15
N LEU A 14 -1.53 0.73 -9.92
CA LEU A 14 -0.60 0.62 -11.05
C LEU A 14 0.73 -0.05 -10.64
N VAL A 15 1.18 0.13 -9.39
CA VAL A 15 2.41 -0.51 -8.89
C VAL A 15 2.32 -2.03 -8.76
N PHE A 16 1.14 -2.63 -8.88
CA PHE A 16 0.98 -4.07 -8.74
C PHE A 16 1.08 -4.84 -10.04
N GLY A 17 0.95 -4.20 -11.20
CA GLY A 17 1.23 -4.74 -12.54
C GLY A 17 0.41 -5.99 -12.91
N GLU A 18 -0.23 -6.00 -14.08
CA GLU A 18 -1.03 -7.16 -14.51
C GLU A 18 -0.19 -8.31 -15.12
N GLY A 19 1.13 -8.17 -15.22
CA GLY A 19 2.04 -9.15 -15.84
C GLY A 19 2.53 -10.26 -14.88
N GLU A 20 3.15 -11.31 -15.45
CA GLU A 20 3.64 -12.50 -14.71
C GLU A 20 4.62 -12.19 -13.57
N TYR A 21 5.28 -11.03 -13.62
CA TYR A 21 6.30 -10.61 -12.67
C TYR A 21 5.90 -9.35 -11.85
N GLY A 22 4.70 -8.78 -12.09
CA GLY A 22 4.06 -7.73 -11.29
C GLY A 22 4.97 -6.59 -10.80
N VAL A 23 4.91 -6.29 -9.50
CA VAL A 23 5.71 -5.25 -8.83
C VAL A 23 7.24 -5.40 -9.02
N THR A 24 7.73 -6.63 -9.22
CA THR A 24 9.17 -6.92 -9.33
C THR A 24 9.76 -6.31 -10.60
N ASP A 25 9.02 -6.34 -11.71
CA ASP A 25 9.47 -5.77 -12.98
C ASP A 25 9.62 -4.25 -12.92
N MET A 26 8.70 -3.57 -12.23
CA MET A 26 8.77 -2.12 -12.04
C MET A 26 10.00 -1.71 -11.23
N PHE A 27 10.34 -2.48 -10.20
CA PHE A 27 11.57 -2.28 -9.44
C PHE A 27 12.82 -2.54 -10.27
N TYR A 28 12.82 -3.63 -11.06
CA TYR A 28 13.94 -3.94 -11.96
C TYR A 28 14.15 -2.83 -12.99
N ALA A 29 13.09 -2.34 -13.62
CA ALA A 29 13.16 -1.26 -14.60
C ALA A 29 13.69 0.04 -13.98
N ALA A 30 13.19 0.43 -12.81
CA ALA A 30 13.67 1.62 -12.09
C ALA A 30 15.15 1.50 -11.68
N ALA A 31 15.55 0.32 -11.18
CA ALA A 31 16.94 0.04 -10.80
C ALA A 31 17.88 0.02 -12.02
N ARG A 32 17.49 -0.66 -13.11
CA ARG A 32 18.26 -0.73 -14.36
C ARG A 32 18.42 0.65 -15.01
N GLY A 33 17.39 1.50 -14.90
CA GLY A 33 17.44 2.89 -15.35
C GLY A 33 18.28 3.81 -14.44
N GLY A 34 18.78 3.32 -13.30
CA GLY A 34 19.59 4.10 -12.36
C GLY A 34 18.82 5.19 -11.61
N ASN A 35 17.49 5.16 -11.62
CA ASN A 35 16.66 6.21 -11.05
C ASN A 35 16.24 5.86 -9.61
N ALA A 36 17.09 6.20 -8.66
CA ALA A 36 16.88 5.88 -7.24
C ALA A 36 15.60 6.52 -6.66
N ASP A 37 15.25 7.73 -7.10
CA ASP A 37 14.06 8.42 -6.63
C ASP A 37 12.79 7.73 -7.12
N LEU A 38 12.76 7.32 -8.39
CA LEU A 38 11.68 6.50 -8.95
C LEU A 38 11.57 5.15 -8.22
N PHE A 39 12.71 4.49 -7.96
CA PHE A 39 12.72 3.22 -7.24
C PHE A 39 12.12 3.37 -5.84
N ARG A 40 12.53 4.40 -5.08
CA ARG A 40 12.02 4.68 -3.75
C ARG A 40 10.52 5.02 -3.78
N MET A 41 10.09 5.84 -4.73
CA MET A 41 8.68 6.18 -4.94
C MET A 41 7.82 4.93 -5.18
N LEU A 42 8.25 4.06 -6.11
CA LEU A 42 7.55 2.79 -6.39
C LEU A 42 7.54 1.88 -5.16
N LEU A 43 8.66 1.80 -4.43
CA LEU A 43 8.77 0.96 -3.25
C LEU A 43 7.79 1.42 -2.16
N ASP A 44 7.72 2.72 -1.91
CA ASP A 44 6.83 3.29 -0.91
C ASP A 44 5.35 3.03 -1.26
N HIS A 45 4.96 3.23 -2.53
CA HIS A 45 3.59 2.97 -2.99
C HIS A 45 3.23 1.48 -2.97
N ALA A 46 4.16 0.58 -3.29
CA ALA A 46 3.90 -0.85 -3.29
C ALA A 46 3.89 -1.48 -1.88
N MET A 47 4.74 -0.99 -0.99
CA MET A 47 4.92 -1.59 0.34
C MET A 47 3.95 -1.03 1.38
N SER A 48 3.55 0.25 1.27
CA SER A 48 2.66 0.87 2.25
C SER A 48 1.30 0.16 2.37
N PRO A 49 0.55 -0.10 1.26
CA PRO A 49 -0.70 -0.85 1.34
C PRO A 49 -0.52 -2.25 1.92
N ARG A 50 0.56 -2.95 1.56
CA ARG A 50 0.86 -4.31 2.06
C ARG A 50 1.10 -4.32 3.56
N ALA A 51 1.87 -3.36 4.07
CA ALA A 51 2.16 -3.22 5.50
C ALA A 51 0.89 -2.93 6.29
N VAL A 52 0.06 -1.99 5.83
CA VAL A 52 -1.21 -1.63 6.48
C VAL A 52 -2.17 -2.83 6.51
N HIS A 53 -2.33 -3.55 5.39
CA HIS A 53 -3.16 -4.75 5.34
C HIS A 53 -2.63 -5.88 6.25
N ALA A 54 -1.31 -6.06 6.34
CA ALA A 54 -0.72 -7.05 7.23
C ALA A 54 -0.98 -6.70 8.71
N ALA A 55 -0.78 -5.44 9.10
CA ALA A 55 -1.06 -4.96 10.44
C ALA A 55 -2.54 -5.14 10.80
N ALA A 56 -3.45 -4.84 9.87
CA ALA A 56 -4.88 -5.04 10.05
C ALA A 56 -5.28 -6.51 10.21
N ARG A 57 -4.75 -7.42 9.38
CA ARG A 57 -4.98 -8.87 9.56
C ARG A 57 -4.47 -9.39 10.90
N GLY A 58 -3.36 -8.84 11.37
CA GLY A 58 -2.74 -9.17 12.64
C GLY A 58 -3.37 -8.48 13.86
N GLY A 59 -4.33 -7.58 13.68
CA GLY A 59 -4.99 -6.87 14.77
C GLY A 59 -4.13 -5.78 15.43
N SER A 60 -3.01 -5.37 14.81
CA SER A 60 -2.07 -4.43 15.44
C SER A 60 -2.49 -2.97 15.22
N VAL A 61 -3.39 -2.49 16.08
CA VAL A 61 -3.87 -1.10 16.14
C VAL A 61 -2.71 -0.10 16.27
N ARG A 62 -1.67 -0.46 17.03
CA ARG A 62 -0.48 0.39 17.19
C ARG A 62 0.30 0.56 15.88
N MET A 63 0.63 -0.54 15.20
CA MET A 63 1.35 -0.46 13.93
C MET A 63 0.51 0.25 12.87
N LEU A 64 -0.81 0.07 12.87
CA LEU A 64 -1.69 0.83 11.99
C LEU A 64 -1.58 2.34 12.23
N LYS A 65 -1.67 2.78 13.49
CA LYS A 65 -1.45 4.20 13.82
C LYS A 65 -0.12 4.70 13.28
N GLU A 66 0.98 4.00 13.56
CA GLU A 66 2.32 4.40 13.11
C GLU A 66 2.47 4.42 11.57
N LEU A 67 1.79 3.52 10.85
CA LEU A 67 1.86 3.42 9.39
C LEU A 67 0.99 4.45 8.67
N ILE A 68 -0.10 4.88 9.29
CA ILE A 68 -1.13 5.77 8.71
C ILE A 68 -0.88 7.24 9.10
N ASP A 69 -0.22 7.49 10.24
CA ASP A 69 -0.04 8.83 10.79
C ASP A 69 0.53 9.82 9.75
N GLY A 70 -0.27 10.83 9.41
CA GLY A 70 0.08 11.90 8.47
C GLY A 70 0.15 11.51 6.99
N ARG A 71 -0.27 10.30 6.58
CA ARG A 71 -0.11 9.83 5.18
C ARG A 71 -1.38 9.93 4.34
N SER A 72 -2.51 9.36 4.77
CA SER A 72 -3.78 9.35 4.03
C SER A 72 -4.90 8.73 4.89
N ASP A 73 -6.15 8.82 4.45
CA ASP A 73 -7.25 8.01 5.00
C ASP A 73 -7.01 6.50 4.78
N VAL A 74 -7.45 5.68 5.73
CA VAL A 74 -7.27 4.21 5.70
C VAL A 74 -7.94 3.54 4.51
N SER A 75 -8.99 4.17 3.97
CA SER A 75 -9.70 3.72 2.78
C SER A 75 -8.87 3.82 1.50
N ALA A 76 -7.85 4.68 1.45
CA ALA A 76 -6.98 4.84 0.29
C ALA A 76 -6.03 3.64 0.08
N TYR A 77 -5.80 2.84 1.13
CA TYR A 77 -4.99 1.64 1.03
C TYR A 77 -5.82 0.48 0.50
N LEU A 78 -5.64 0.17 -0.79
CA LEU A 78 -6.22 -0.99 -1.46
C LEU A 78 -5.18 -2.08 -1.67
N ASP A 79 -5.57 -3.34 -1.47
CA ASP A 79 -4.77 -4.49 -1.91
C ASP A 79 -4.97 -4.77 -3.41
N ILE A 80 -4.23 -5.75 -3.93
CA ILE A 80 -4.28 -6.16 -5.35
C ILE A 80 -5.67 -6.65 -5.81
N ARG A 81 -6.59 -6.95 -4.89
CA ARG A 81 -7.96 -7.36 -5.19
C ARG A 81 -8.95 -6.20 -4.99
N GLY A 82 -8.46 -4.97 -4.82
CA GLY A 82 -9.27 -3.81 -4.47
C GLY A 82 -9.89 -3.89 -3.07
N SER A 83 -9.40 -4.78 -2.19
CA SER A 83 -9.91 -4.86 -0.82
C SER A 83 -9.30 -3.75 0.02
N THR A 84 -10.11 -3.16 0.89
CA THR A 84 -9.66 -2.17 1.88
C THR A 84 -9.07 -2.85 3.12
N VAL A 85 -8.38 -2.05 3.92
CA VAL A 85 -7.85 -2.44 5.24
C VAL A 85 -8.93 -3.05 6.15
N LEU A 86 -10.16 -2.52 6.09
CA LEU A 86 -11.29 -3.03 6.86
C LEU A 86 -11.72 -4.44 6.42
N HIS A 87 -11.69 -4.76 5.13
CA HIS A 87 -11.94 -6.13 4.67
C HIS A 87 -10.95 -7.12 5.29
N ALA A 88 -9.68 -6.73 5.37
CA ALA A 88 -8.62 -7.55 5.91
C ALA A 88 -8.77 -7.78 7.43
N ALA A 89 -9.17 -6.74 8.18
CA ALA A 89 -9.46 -6.83 9.61
C ALA A 89 -10.71 -7.67 9.89
N ALA A 90 -11.81 -7.40 9.17
CA ALA A 90 -13.09 -8.08 9.33
C ALA A 90 -12.98 -9.58 9.01
N GLY A 91 -12.31 -9.93 7.91
CA GLY A 91 -12.08 -11.33 7.53
C GLY A 91 -11.23 -12.13 8.53
N ARG A 92 -10.59 -11.46 9.49
CA ARG A 92 -9.80 -12.07 10.56
C ARG A 92 -10.40 -11.85 11.96
N GLY A 93 -11.59 -11.23 12.06
CA GLY A 93 -12.25 -10.99 13.35
C GLY A 93 -11.56 -9.94 14.23
N GLN A 94 -10.78 -9.03 13.64
CA GLN A 94 -9.99 -8.04 14.38
C GLN A 94 -10.84 -6.84 14.80
N LEU A 95 -11.69 -7.04 15.80
CA LEU A 95 -12.71 -6.07 16.25
C LEU A 95 -12.12 -4.70 16.62
N GLU A 96 -10.96 -4.68 17.30
CA GLU A 96 -10.31 -3.44 17.74
C GLU A 96 -9.78 -2.61 16.56
N VAL A 97 -9.39 -3.27 15.47
CA VAL A 97 -9.02 -2.58 14.23
C VAL A 97 -10.26 -2.01 13.55
N CYS A 98 -11.35 -2.77 13.50
CA CYS A 98 -12.63 -2.34 12.92
C CYS A 98 -13.39 -1.29 13.76
N LYS A 99 -12.91 -0.96 14.96
CA LYS A 99 -13.44 0.11 15.83
C LYS A 99 -12.38 1.17 16.17
N GLY A 100 -11.21 1.07 15.55
CA GLY A 100 -10.07 1.91 15.85
C GLY A 100 -10.32 3.39 15.54
N PRO A 101 -9.51 4.31 16.07
CA PRO A 101 -9.68 5.75 15.84
C PRO A 101 -9.12 6.23 14.48
N PHE A 102 -8.67 5.33 13.61
CA PHE A 102 -8.06 5.62 12.31
C PHE A 102 -8.92 5.18 11.12
N ILE A 103 -10.10 4.62 11.38
CA ILE A 103 -11.09 4.22 10.37
C ILE A 103 -12.22 5.24 10.28
#